data_AF-A0A920SRX6-F1
#
_entry.id   AF-A0A920SRX6-F1
#
_cell.length_a   1.000
_cell.length_b   1.000
_cell.length_c   1.000
_cell.angle_alpha   90.00
_cell.angle_beta   90.00
_cell.angle_gamma   90.00
#
_symmetry.space_group_name_H-M   'P 1'
#
loop_
_entity.id
_entity.type
_entity.pdbx_description
1 polymer ?
#
loop_
_entity_poly.entity_id
_entity_poly.type
_entity_poly.pdbx_seq_one_letter_code
_entity_poly.pdbx_strand_id
1 'polypeptide(L)' 'MVTVQAEVEKPLTQLAQKARAIGIHLIVATQRPSVNVITGLIKGKFPHTYRVPCGIQD' A
#
# COMPACT_ATOMS: atom_id res chain seq x y z
N MET A 1 3.21 -11.77 14.35
CA MET A 1 2.99 -10.34 14.66
C MET A 1 1.80 -9.88 13.84
N VAL A 2 0.69 -9.54 14.49
CA VAL A 2 -0.50 -8.99 13.81
C VAL A 2 -0.59 -7.54 14.24
N THR A 3 -0.12 -6.63 13.39
CA THR A 3 -0.34 -5.19 13.57
C THR A 3 -1.78 -4.87 13.19
N VAL A 4 -2.47 -4.08 14.00
CA VAL A 4 -3.86 -3.69 13.72
C VAL A 4 -3.87 -2.81 12.46
N GLN A 5 -4.77 -3.09 11.51
CA GLN A 5 -4.83 -2.38 10.23
C GLN A 5 -4.87 -0.84 10.40
N ALA A 6 -5.62 -0.36 11.39
CA ALA A 6 -5.76 1.06 11.70
C ALA A 6 -4.44 1.73 12.12
N GLU A 7 -3.54 1.00 12.77
CA GLU A 7 -2.25 1.50 13.23
C GLU A 7 -1.26 1.70 12.06
N VAL A 8 -1.48 1.02 10.93
CA VAL A 8 -0.60 1.10 9.75
C VAL A 8 -1.20 1.99 8.68
N GLU A 9 -2.49 1.88 8.41
CA GLU A 9 -3.14 2.55 7.28
C GLU A 9 -3.05 4.08 7.37
N LYS A 10 -3.31 4.65 8.55
CA LYS A 10 -3.25 6.10 8.79
C LYS A 10 -1.84 6.67 8.67
N PRO A 11 -0.80 6.16 9.35
CA PRO A 11 0.56 6.68 9.17
C PRO A 11 1.11 6.39 7.77
N LEU A 12 0.78 5.26 7.15
CA LEU A 12 1.21 4.95 5.77
C LEU A 12 0.66 5.99 4.78
N THR A 13 -0.63 6.33 4.86
CA THR A 13 -1.23 7.33 3.98
C THR A 13 -0.71 8.74 4.24
N GLN A 14 -0.43 9.11 5.50
CA GLN A 14 0.21 10.38 5.82
C GLN A 14 1.65 10.46 5.30
N LEU A 15 2.42 9.39 5.46
CA LEU A 15 3.78 9.29 4.96
C LEU A 15 3.79 9.42 3.44
N ALA A 16 2.94 8.65 2.74
CA ALA A 16 2.83 8.71 1.27
C ALA A 16 2.47 10.12 0.77
N GLN A 17 1.59 10.83 1.48
CA GLN A 17 1.23 12.20 1.12
C GLN A 17 2.39 13.19 1.25
N LYS A 18 3.16 13.12 2.35
CA LYS A 18 4.28 14.06 2.59
C LYS A 18 5.52 13.70 1.77
N ALA A 19 5.79 12.40 1.61
CA ALA A 19 6.95 11.84 0.92
C ALA A 19 7.11 12.39 -0.51
N ARG A 20 5.99 12.62 -1.21
CA ARG A 20 5.97 13.20 -2.57
C ARG A 20 6.68 14.55 -2.65
N ALA A 21 6.52 15.42 -1.66
CA ALA A 21 7.06 16.78 -1.69
C ALA A 21 8.56 16.84 -1.36
N ILE A 22 9.07 15.83 -0.65
CA ILE A 22 10.43 15.80 -0.12
C ILE A 22 11.34 14.79 -0.83
N GLY A 23 10.85 14.14 -1.89
CA GLY A 23 11.63 13.18 -2.69
C GLY A 23 11.82 11.79 -2.05
N ILE A 24 10.94 11.40 -1.12
CA ILE A 24 10.94 10.03 -0.58
C ILE A 24 9.98 9.18 -1.44
N HIS A 25 10.45 8.03 -1.90
CA HIS A 25 9.65 7.08 -2.67
C HIS A 25 9.33 5.84 -1.84
N LEU A 26 8.03 5.51 -1.78
CA LEU A 26 7.54 4.34 -1.05
C LEU A 26 7.14 3.25 -2.05
N ILE A 27 7.54 2.02 -1.76
CA ILE A 27 7.14 0.82 -2.51
C ILE A 27 6.36 -0.08 -1.55
N VAL A 28 5.12 -0.39 -1.91
CA VAL A 28 4.26 -1.29 -1.13
C VAL A 28 4.00 -2.54 -1.97
N ALA A 29 4.37 -3.71 -1.43
CA ALA A 29 4.20 -4.99 -2.09
C ALA A 29 3.28 -5.88 -1.24
N THR A 30 2.40 -6.63 -1.91
CA THR A 30 1.57 -7.66 -1.27
C THR A 30 1.43 -8.85 -2.18
N GLN A 31 1.41 -10.04 -1.58
CA GLN A 31 1.09 -11.29 -2.28
C GLN A 31 -0.43 -11.54 -2.33
N ARG A 32 -1.21 -10.85 -1.50
CA ARG A 32 -2.67 -10.97 -1.43
C ARG A 32 -3.32 -9.65 -1.85
N PRO A 33 -3.53 -9.43 -3.16
CA PRO A 33 -4.20 -8.25 -3.65
C PRO A 33 -5.71 -8.35 -3.38
N SER A 34 -6.16 -7.88 -2.22
CA SER A 34 -7.58 -7.80 -1.83
C SER A 34 -7.94 -6.39 -1.38
N VAL A 35 -9.23 -6.03 -1.47
CA VAL A 35 -9.77 -4.73 -1.02
C VAL A 35 -9.54 -4.46 0.46
N ASN A 36 -9.42 -5.52 1.27
CA ASN A 36 -9.13 -5.41 2.70
C ASN A 36 -7.67 -5.07 2.97
N VAL A 37 -6.76 -5.39 2.04
CA VAL A 37 -5.32 -5.12 2.17
C VAL A 37 -4.95 -3.82 1.46
N ILE A 38 -5.40 -3.64 0.23
CA ILE A 38 -5.20 -2.42 -0.56
C ILE A 38 -6.50 -1.63 -0.54
N THR A 39 -6.75 -0.95 0.58
CA THR A 39 -7.96 -0.15 0.81
C THR A 39 -8.05 1.03 -0.16
N GLY A 40 -9.23 1.64 -0.27
CA GLY A 40 -9.43 2.85 -1.09
C GLY A 40 -8.56 4.03 -0.66
N LEU A 41 -8.29 4.17 0.65
CA LEU A 41 -7.42 5.22 1.19
C LEU A 41 -5.97 5.02 0.73
N ILE A 42 -5.48 3.78 0.74
CA ILE A 42 -4.14 3.45 0.23
C ILE A 42 -4.08 3.71 -1.28
N LYS A 43 -5.04 3.21 -2.08
CA LYS A 43 -5.07 3.46 -3.53
C LYS A 43 -5.08 4.95 -3.88
N GLY A 44 -5.78 5.77 -3.10
CA GLY A 44 -5.83 7.22 -3.30
C GLY A 44 -4.49 7.95 -3.12
N LYS A 45 -3.50 7.35 -2.46
CA LYS A 45 -2.16 7.94 -2.25
C LYS A 45 -1.06 7.29 -3.09
N PHE A 46 -1.32 6.14 -3.69
CA PHE A 46 -0.38 5.37 -4.52
C PHE A 46 -0.93 5.22 -5.96
N PRO A 47 -0.75 6.23 -6.83
CA PRO A 47 -1.35 6.23 -8.18
C PRO A 47 -0.72 5.21 -9.14
N HIS A 48 0.51 4.78 -8.89
CA HIS A 48 1.19 3.76 -9.68
C HIS A 48 1.00 2.41 -9.02
N THR A 49 0.24 1.52 -9.67
CA THR A 49 0.02 0.15 -9.20
C THR A 49 0.48 -0.82 -10.29
N TYR A 50 1.36 -1.75 -9.93
CA TYR A 50 1.81 -2.81 -10.82
C TYR A 50 1.39 -4.17 -10.27
N ARG A 51 0.71 -4.97 -11.09
CA ARG A 51 0.37 -6.35 -10.75
C ARG A 51 1.37 -7.27 -11.41
N VAL A 52 2.15 -7.98 -10.60
CA VAL A 52 3.00 -9.08 -11.07
C VAL A 52 2.13 -10.33 -11.19
N PRO A 53 2.04 -10.99 -12.36
CA PRO A 53 1.48 -12.33 -12.43
C PRO A 53 2.46 -13.29 -11.76
N CYS A 54 2.20 -13.62 -10.50
CA CYS A 54 2.85 -14.73 -9.82
C CYS A 54 2.25 -16.03 -10.37
N GLY A 55 3.08 -16.91 -10.94
CA GLY A 55 2.66 -18.22 -11.48
C GLY A 55 2.28 -19.26 -10.43
N ILE A 56 1.83 -18.84 -9.25
CA ILE A 56 1.23 -19.71 -8.24
C ILE A 56 -0.22 -19.27 -8.10
N GLN A 57 -1.08 -20.02 -8.78
CA GLN A 57 -2.52 -20.00 -8.58
C GLN A 57 -2.79 -20.81 -7.30
N ASP A 58 -3.24 -20.13 -6.25
CA ASP A 58 -4.21 -20.72 -5.33
C ASP A 58 -5.60 -20.26 -5.77
#